data_AF-A0A9W9YEW8-F1
#
_entry.id   AF-A0A9W9YEW8-F1
#
_cell.length_a   1.000
_cell.length_b   1.000
_cell.length_c   1.000
_cell.angle_alpha   90.00
_cell.angle_beta   90.00
_cell.angle_gamma   90.00
#
_symmetry.space_group_name_H-M   'P 1'
#
loop_
_entity.id
_entity.type
_entity.pdbx_description
1 polymer ?
#
loop_
_entity_poly.entity_id
_entity_poly.type
_entity_poly.pdbx_seq_one_letter_code
_entity_poly.pdbx_strand_id
1 'polypeptide(L)'
;MFKDQKEESFDPATLLNQSIVEVIGRIIFNSDWDITDPDIDKLICLNELGLKSYKDFQAIMLLDFFSLAKYFPFKSHKKIFGIFHATLEIIRLKLRERELTFDPQASAGDLMDALLHSQREAFEENKEEKASIFSEDHLINTLAVGKRGTTSFASSSRRGHLTVCGYRVPRTLLCIQTSKRCILILSAGRARSFFNPYRHIDKEGNLITNQGNFYPFGAGRRVCPGETLAKMEMYMFLSWMLHKFTFLPEEGQEPPQIKHLRAITQYPAPFKIRAIKIN
;
A
#
# COMPACT_ATOMS: atom_id res chain seq x y z
N MET A 1 5.36 5.24 20.67
CA MET A 1 4.87 6.16 19.62
C MET A 1 4.91 7.63 20.06
N PHE A 2 4.09 8.12 21.01
CA PHE A 2 4.06 9.58 21.31
C PHE A 2 4.59 10.03 22.68
N LYS A 3 5.11 9.12 23.50
CA LYS A 3 5.51 9.44 24.90
C LYS A 3 6.64 10.48 24.98
N ASP A 4 7.53 10.48 24.00
CA ASP A 4 8.73 11.33 23.99
C ASP A 4 8.44 12.76 23.52
N GLN A 5 7.23 13.03 23.03
CA GLN A 5 6.85 14.34 22.50
C GLN A 5 6.49 15.36 23.58
N LYS A 6 6.45 14.97 24.87
CA LYS A 6 6.26 15.86 26.04
C LYS A 6 5.20 16.97 25.87
N GLU A 7 4.10 16.64 25.20
CA GLU A 7 2.99 17.58 24.89
C GLU A 7 3.33 18.74 23.92
N GLU A 8 4.53 18.72 23.33
CA GLU A 8 4.94 19.66 22.28
C GLU A 8 4.28 19.34 20.92
N SER A 9 4.33 20.32 20.02
CA SER A 9 3.74 20.20 18.68
C SER A 9 4.69 19.47 17.72
N PHE A 10 4.22 18.40 17.08
CA PHE A 10 5.02 17.59 16.15
C PHE A 10 4.20 17.15 14.93
N ASP A 11 4.88 16.77 13.84
CA ASP A 11 4.25 16.13 12.68
C ASP A 11 4.11 14.62 12.93
N PRO A 12 2.88 14.08 12.99
CA PRO A 12 2.67 12.68 13.31
C PRO A 12 3.03 11.73 12.16
N ALA A 13 3.19 12.22 10.93
CA ALA A 13 3.39 11.39 9.76
C ALA A 13 4.64 10.51 9.88
N THR A 14 5.75 11.06 10.35
CA THR A 14 7.02 10.31 10.49
C THR A 14 6.88 9.14 11.45
N LEU A 15 6.30 9.36 12.64
CA LEU A 15 6.16 8.33 13.67
C LEU A 15 5.14 7.25 13.28
N LEU A 16 4.05 7.64 12.63
CA LEU A 16 3.05 6.69 12.12
C LEU A 16 3.64 5.84 10.99
N ASN A 17 4.33 6.48 10.03
CA ASN A 17 4.96 5.77 8.93
C ASN A 17 6.01 4.77 9.45
N GLN A 18 6.87 5.18 10.38
CA GLN A 18 7.84 4.28 11.01
C GLN A 18 7.16 3.09 11.69
N SER A 19 6.07 3.33 12.43
CA SER A 19 5.34 2.25 13.13
C SER A 19 4.72 1.24 12.16
N ILE A 20 4.16 1.69 11.03
CA ILE A 20 3.59 0.82 10.00
C ILE A 20 4.68 0.06 9.25
N VAL A 21 5.75 0.77 8.87
CA VAL A 21 6.91 0.18 8.18
C VAL A 21 7.55 -0.90 9.03
N GLU A 22 7.61 -0.72 10.35
CA GLU A 22 8.12 -1.70 11.29
C GLU A 22 7.28 -2.99 11.34
N VAL A 23 5.93 -2.86 11.33
CA VAL A 23 5.03 -4.02 11.32
C VAL A 23 5.18 -4.79 10.01
N ILE A 24 5.10 -4.10 8.86
CA ILE A 24 5.24 -4.73 7.54
C ILE A 24 6.64 -5.34 7.38
N GLY A 25 7.66 -4.61 7.82
CA GLY A 25 9.05 -5.03 7.82
C GLY A 25 9.26 -6.35 8.55
N ARG A 26 8.72 -6.48 9.77
CA ARG A 26 8.77 -7.75 10.53
C ARG A 26 7.93 -8.87 9.93
N ILE A 27 6.81 -8.58 9.29
CA ILE A 27 6.02 -9.61 8.59
C ILE A 27 6.79 -10.18 7.39
N ILE A 28 7.56 -9.33 6.71
CA ILE A 28 8.32 -9.74 5.53
C ILE A 28 9.66 -10.37 5.91
N PHE A 29 10.41 -9.71 6.78
CA PHE A 29 11.82 -10.01 7.06
C PHE A 29 12.07 -10.54 8.48
N ASN A 30 11.09 -10.49 9.37
CA ASN A 30 11.18 -10.90 10.78
C ASN A 30 12.44 -10.39 11.50
N SER A 31 13.35 -11.29 11.88
CA SER A 31 14.59 -10.96 12.58
C SER A 31 15.57 -10.16 11.74
N ASP A 32 15.47 -10.21 10.42
CA ASP A 32 16.37 -9.50 9.49
C ASP A 32 15.92 -8.06 9.26
N TRP A 33 14.81 -7.65 9.88
CA TRP A 33 14.34 -6.27 9.84
C TRP A 33 15.07 -5.41 10.88
N ASP A 34 15.94 -4.53 10.40
CA ASP A 34 16.60 -3.51 11.22
C ASP A 34 16.55 -2.15 10.50
N ILE A 35 15.92 -1.14 11.11
CA ILE A 35 15.86 0.22 10.56
C ILE A 35 17.25 0.86 10.48
N THR A 36 18.20 0.45 11.33
CA THR A 36 19.57 0.96 11.32
C THR A 36 20.42 0.38 10.19
N ASP A 37 19.95 -0.69 9.54
CA ASP A 37 20.58 -1.24 8.35
C ASP A 37 20.47 -0.22 7.19
N PRO A 38 21.60 0.18 6.58
CA PRO A 38 21.62 1.15 5.48
C PRO A 38 20.81 0.71 4.25
N ASP A 39 20.71 -0.58 3.98
CA ASP A 39 19.92 -1.10 2.86
C ASP A 39 18.41 -1.01 3.13
N ILE A 40 18.00 -1.24 4.38
CA ILE A 40 16.62 -1.07 4.82
C ILE A 40 16.22 0.41 4.84
N ASP A 41 17.07 1.29 5.38
CA ASP A 41 16.83 2.74 5.34
C ASP A 41 16.71 3.25 3.89
N LYS A 42 17.62 2.80 3.02
CA LYS A 42 17.57 3.11 1.58
C LYS A 42 16.29 2.59 0.93
N LEU A 43 15.82 1.41 1.32
CA LEU A 43 14.57 0.83 0.81
C LEU A 43 13.34 1.68 1.19
N ILE A 44 13.31 2.19 2.42
CA ILE A 44 12.26 3.11 2.90
C ILE A 44 12.32 4.43 2.12
N CYS A 45 13.52 5.00 1.98
CA CYS A 45 13.76 6.24 1.23
C CYS A 45 13.33 6.11 -0.25
N LEU A 46 13.65 4.99 -0.90
CA LEU A 46 13.25 4.71 -2.29
C LEU A 46 11.74 4.62 -2.43
N ASN A 47 11.04 4.01 -1.46
CA ASN A 47 9.59 3.93 -1.46
C ASN A 47 8.95 5.33 -1.34
N GLU A 48 9.44 6.16 -0.44
CA GLU A 48 8.97 7.54 -0.29
C GLU A 48 9.21 8.37 -1.55
N LEU A 49 10.40 8.23 -2.16
CA LEU A 49 10.72 8.88 -3.43
C LEU A 49 9.81 8.42 -4.57
N GLY A 50 9.50 7.13 -4.63
CA GLY A 50 8.55 6.55 -5.58
C GLY A 50 7.15 7.14 -5.43
N LEU A 51 6.63 7.23 -4.21
CA LEU A 51 5.32 7.83 -3.91
C LEU A 51 5.26 9.31 -4.33
N LYS A 52 6.29 10.09 -4.03
CA LYS A 52 6.36 11.52 -4.37
C LYS A 52 6.54 11.77 -5.88
N SER A 53 7.01 10.79 -6.65
CA SER A 53 7.30 10.90 -8.09
C SER A 53 6.07 10.72 -8.99
N TYR A 54 4.88 11.16 -8.56
CA TYR A 54 3.62 10.93 -9.28
C TYR A 54 3.59 11.57 -10.67
N LYS A 55 4.19 12.76 -10.83
CA LYS A 55 4.26 13.45 -12.14
C LYS A 55 5.07 12.63 -13.14
N ASP A 56 6.15 12.02 -12.69
CA ASP A 56 6.98 11.13 -13.50
C ASP A 56 6.20 9.87 -13.90
N PHE A 57 5.43 9.29 -12.95
CA PHE A 57 4.57 8.15 -13.24
C PHE A 57 3.46 8.49 -14.24
N GLN A 58 2.82 9.66 -14.11
CA GLN A 58 1.82 10.13 -15.08
C GLN A 58 2.42 10.36 -16.46
N ALA A 59 3.64 10.91 -16.54
CA ALA A 59 4.34 11.04 -17.80
C ALA A 59 4.59 9.68 -18.46
N ILE A 60 5.04 8.67 -17.71
CA ILE A 60 5.23 7.30 -18.24
C ILE A 60 3.92 6.71 -18.74
N MET A 61 2.84 6.82 -17.98
CA MET A 61 1.50 6.36 -18.40
C MET A 61 1.04 7.03 -19.70
N LEU A 62 1.43 8.29 -19.95
CA LEU A 62 1.17 8.97 -21.22
C LEU A 62 2.06 8.44 -22.35
N LEU A 63 3.31 8.13 -22.06
CA LEU A 63 4.25 7.58 -23.03
C LEU A 63 3.85 6.16 -23.48
N ASP A 64 3.19 5.38 -22.63
CA ASP A 64 2.67 4.04 -22.98
C ASP A 64 1.65 4.06 -24.14
N PHE A 65 1.00 5.20 -24.42
CA PHE A 65 0.15 5.35 -25.60
C PHE A 65 0.94 5.37 -26.91
N PHE A 66 2.24 5.66 -26.84
CA PHE A 66 3.12 5.79 -28.00
C PHE A 66 4.16 4.69 -27.95
N SER A 67 3.96 3.65 -28.76
CA SER A 67 4.84 2.47 -28.83
C SER A 67 6.32 2.80 -29.13
N LEU A 68 6.59 3.93 -29.79
CA LEU A 68 7.94 4.42 -30.09
C LEU A 68 8.61 5.15 -28.92
N ALA A 69 7.84 5.64 -27.94
CA ALA A 69 8.37 6.40 -26.81
C ALA A 69 9.39 5.60 -25.98
N LYS A 70 9.30 4.27 -25.99
CA LYS A 70 10.25 3.36 -25.32
C LYS A 70 11.69 3.48 -25.80
N TYR A 71 11.92 3.98 -27.01
CA TYR A 71 13.27 4.16 -27.57
C TYR A 71 13.90 5.51 -27.22
N PHE A 72 13.12 6.44 -26.64
CA PHE A 72 13.60 7.77 -26.31
C PHE A 72 13.99 7.89 -24.83
N PRO A 73 15.13 8.51 -24.50
CA PRO A 73 15.63 8.59 -23.13
C PRO A 73 14.93 9.69 -22.32
N PHE A 74 13.69 9.43 -21.88
CA PHE A 74 12.96 10.37 -21.03
C PHE A 74 13.49 10.37 -19.58
N LYS A 75 13.66 11.57 -19.00
CA LYS A 75 14.12 11.73 -17.61
C LYS A 75 13.21 11.02 -16.60
N SER A 76 11.89 11.10 -16.80
CA SER A 76 10.90 10.42 -15.95
C SER A 76 11.03 8.90 -16.00
N HIS A 77 11.27 8.34 -17.20
CA HIS A 77 11.54 6.91 -17.36
C HIS A 77 12.80 6.50 -16.58
N LYS A 78 13.92 7.19 -16.79
CA LYS A 78 15.17 6.91 -16.09
C LYS A 78 15.01 6.98 -14.56
N LYS A 79 14.26 7.97 -14.07
CA LYS A 79 14.01 8.15 -12.63
C LYS A 79 13.17 7.02 -12.04
N ILE A 80 12.00 6.73 -12.61
CA ILE A 80 11.08 5.71 -12.08
C ILE A 80 11.69 4.31 -12.20
N PHE A 81 12.29 3.96 -13.34
CA PHE A 81 12.97 2.68 -13.49
C PHE A 81 14.20 2.59 -12.58
N GLY A 82 14.95 3.68 -12.39
CA GLY A 82 16.05 3.72 -11.42
C GLY A 82 15.61 3.38 -10.00
N ILE A 83 14.48 3.96 -9.54
CA ILE A 83 13.89 3.64 -8.23
C ILE A 83 13.45 2.17 -8.18
N PHE A 84 12.77 1.69 -9.22
CA PHE A 84 12.27 0.32 -9.30
C PHE A 84 13.42 -0.69 -9.24
N HIS A 85 14.45 -0.52 -10.09
CA HIS A 85 15.62 -1.38 -10.11
C HIS A 85 16.37 -1.35 -8.77
N ALA A 86 16.63 -0.17 -8.20
CA ALA A 86 17.30 -0.07 -6.91
C ALA A 86 16.51 -0.77 -5.78
N THR A 87 15.18 -0.69 -5.82
CA THR A 87 14.31 -1.40 -4.86
C THR A 87 14.41 -2.91 -5.03
N LEU A 88 14.34 -3.41 -6.27
CA LEU A 88 14.46 -4.84 -6.56
C LEU A 88 15.83 -5.39 -6.18
N GLU A 89 16.91 -4.63 -6.39
CA GLU A 89 18.26 -5.06 -6.00
C GLU A 89 18.40 -5.24 -4.49
N ILE A 90 17.84 -4.33 -3.68
CA ILE A 90 17.87 -4.48 -2.22
C ILE A 90 17.07 -5.71 -1.78
N ILE A 91 15.88 -5.91 -2.36
CA ILE A 91 15.06 -7.09 -2.04
C ILE A 91 15.76 -8.38 -2.47
N ARG A 92 16.43 -8.38 -3.62
CA ARG A 92 17.28 -9.50 -4.09
C ARG A 92 18.39 -9.82 -3.11
N LEU A 93 19.10 -8.80 -2.65
CA LEU A 93 20.19 -8.98 -1.68
C LEU A 93 19.67 -9.61 -0.39
N LYS A 94 18.58 -9.08 0.17
CA LYS A 94 17.96 -9.62 1.39
C LYS A 94 17.42 -11.03 1.22
N LEU A 95 16.83 -11.34 0.06
CA LEU A 95 16.38 -12.70 -0.23
C LEU A 95 17.56 -13.68 -0.29
N ARG A 96 18.66 -13.32 -0.95
CA ARG A 96 19.88 -14.16 -1.00
C ARG A 96 20.54 -14.34 0.36
N GLU A 97 20.56 -13.29 1.18
CA GLU A 97 21.02 -13.39 2.58
C GLU A 97 20.19 -14.42 3.35
N ARG A 98 18.86 -14.40 3.18
CA ARG A 98 17.96 -15.37 3.80
C ARG A 98 18.13 -16.79 3.26
N GLU A 99 18.37 -16.96 1.97
CA GLU A 99 18.61 -18.29 1.37
C GLU A 99 19.80 -19.03 2.01
N LEU A 100 20.82 -18.30 2.47
CA LEU A 100 21.99 -18.87 3.14
C LEU A 100 21.69 -19.42 4.54
N THR A 101 20.70 -18.85 5.22
CA THR A 101 20.30 -19.21 6.59
C THR A 101 19.01 -20.02 6.65
N PHE A 102 18.39 -20.27 5.50
CA PHE A 102 17.11 -20.94 5.38
C PHE A 102 17.18 -22.40 5.84
N ASP A 103 16.35 -22.76 6.82
CA ASP A 103 16.15 -24.15 7.26
C ASP A 103 14.86 -24.74 6.65
N PRO A 104 14.98 -25.71 5.73
CA PRO A 104 13.81 -26.30 5.09
C PRO A 104 12.91 -27.13 6.00
N GLN A 105 13.39 -27.54 7.18
CA GLN A 105 12.61 -28.34 8.13
C GLN A 105 11.91 -27.48 9.18
N ALA A 106 12.29 -26.21 9.31
CA ALA A 106 11.63 -25.26 10.17
C ALA A 106 10.27 -24.84 9.57
N SER A 107 9.34 -24.43 10.43
CA SER A 107 8.10 -23.79 9.97
C SER A 107 8.38 -22.37 9.51
N ALA A 108 7.76 -21.93 8.41
CA ALA A 108 7.86 -20.56 7.93
C ALA A 108 7.54 -19.53 9.02
N GLY A 109 8.54 -18.73 9.42
CA GLY A 109 8.38 -17.68 10.42
C GLY A 109 7.88 -16.35 9.84
N ASP A 110 8.07 -16.15 8.53
CA ASP A 110 7.73 -14.93 7.82
C ASP A 110 7.41 -15.18 6.34
N LEU A 111 7.14 -14.09 5.61
CA LEU A 111 6.79 -14.16 4.20
C LEU A 111 7.95 -14.65 3.32
N MET A 112 9.20 -14.34 3.65
CA MET A 112 10.35 -14.83 2.86
C MET A 112 10.48 -16.34 2.99
N ASP A 113 10.42 -16.86 4.22
CA ASP A 113 10.48 -18.32 4.45
C ASP A 113 9.32 -19.03 3.75
N ALA A 114 8.09 -18.50 3.87
CA ALA A 114 6.91 -19.06 3.22
C ALA A 114 7.07 -19.14 1.68
N LEU A 115 7.68 -18.11 1.08
CA LEU A 115 7.97 -18.08 -0.35
C LEU A 115 9.06 -19.08 -0.74
N LEU A 116 10.12 -19.23 0.07
CA LEU A 116 11.20 -20.19 -0.16
C LEU A 116 10.69 -21.64 -0.04
N HIS A 117 9.86 -21.96 0.96
CA HIS A 117 9.19 -23.26 1.05
C HIS A 117 8.33 -23.53 -0.20
N SER A 118 7.49 -22.56 -0.59
CA SER A 118 6.62 -22.70 -1.78
C SER A 118 7.43 -22.91 -3.07
N GLN A 119 8.55 -22.21 -3.20
CA GLN A 119 9.47 -22.38 -4.33
C GLN A 119 10.07 -23.79 -4.35
N ARG A 120 10.51 -24.30 -3.21
CA ARG A 120 11.06 -25.65 -3.09
C ARG A 120 10.04 -26.73 -3.43
N GLU A 121 8.83 -26.64 -2.85
CA GLU A 121 7.73 -27.57 -3.15
C GLU A 121 7.41 -27.58 -4.65
N ALA A 122 7.42 -26.41 -5.30
CA ALA A 122 7.18 -26.32 -6.74
C ALA A 122 8.26 -27.01 -7.58
N PHE A 123 9.53 -26.97 -7.17
CA PHE A 123 10.62 -27.69 -7.81
C PHE A 123 10.55 -29.21 -7.56
N GLU A 124 10.21 -29.64 -6.35
CA GLU A 124 10.06 -31.05 -5.99
C GLU A 124 8.88 -31.72 -6.73
N GLU A 125 7.78 -30.99 -6.95
CA GLU A 125 6.64 -31.48 -7.74
C GLU A 125 6.93 -31.65 -9.24
N ASN A 126 8.10 -31.22 -9.73
CA ASN A 126 8.57 -31.34 -11.11
C ASN A 126 7.57 -30.80 -12.17
N LYS A 127 6.78 -29.80 -11.77
CA LYS A 127 5.83 -29.09 -12.66
C LYS A 127 6.52 -27.82 -13.14
N GLU A 128 7.08 -27.84 -14.35
CA GLU A 128 7.72 -26.68 -14.99
C GLU A 128 6.85 -25.42 -14.92
N GLU A 129 5.53 -25.57 -15.06
CA GLU A 129 4.58 -24.45 -14.93
C GLU A 129 4.57 -23.84 -13.53
N LYS A 130 4.56 -24.65 -12.46
CA LYS A 130 4.64 -24.15 -11.07
C LYS A 130 6.02 -23.56 -10.76
N ALA A 131 7.09 -24.20 -11.23
CA ALA A 131 8.45 -23.68 -11.05
C ALA A 131 8.64 -22.31 -11.72
N SER A 132 8.02 -22.09 -12.89
CA SER A 132 8.04 -20.78 -13.57
C SER A 132 7.30 -19.68 -12.78
N ILE A 133 6.28 -20.05 -12.01
CA ILE A 133 5.52 -19.13 -11.16
C ILE A 133 6.34 -18.75 -9.92
N PHE A 134 7.21 -19.61 -9.40
CA PHE A 134 8.08 -19.32 -8.25
C PHE A 134 9.52 -19.00 -8.66
N SER A 135 9.74 -18.41 -9.82
CA SER A 135 11.06 -17.90 -10.20
C SER A 135 11.52 -16.82 -9.21
N GLU A 136 12.84 -16.63 -9.06
CA GLU A 136 13.43 -15.59 -8.22
C GLU A 136 12.78 -14.22 -8.52
N ASP A 137 12.63 -13.88 -9.80
CA ASP A 137 11.95 -12.67 -10.25
C ASP A 137 10.49 -12.58 -9.77
N HIS A 138 9.76 -13.69 -9.69
CA HIS A 138 8.41 -13.68 -9.13
C HIS A 138 8.41 -13.45 -7.61
N LEU A 139 9.34 -14.05 -6.88
CA LEU A 139 9.47 -13.85 -5.43
C LEU A 139 9.77 -12.38 -5.14
N ILE A 140 10.77 -11.81 -5.81
CA ILE A 140 11.15 -10.40 -5.64
C ILE A 140 9.99 -9.48 -6.03
N ASN A 141 9.29 -9.77 -7.14
CA ASN A 141 8.12 -8.98 -7.54
C ASN A 141 6.98 -9.09 -6.52
N THR A 142 6.76 -10.25 -5.91
CA THR A 142 5.74 -10.47 -4.88
C THR A 142 6.06 -9.67 -3.62
N LEU A 143 7.30 -9.73 -3.15
CA LEU A 143 7.81 -8.93 -2.03
C LEU A 143 7.74 -7.42 -2.31
N ALA A 144 8.01 -7.01 -3.55
CA ALA A 144 7.91 -5.61 -3.98
C ALA A 144 6.44 -5.13 -4.15
N VAL A 145 5.53 -6.00 -4.57
CA VAL A 145 4.09 -5.70 -4.72
C VAL A 145 3.41 -5.60 -3.36
N GLY A 146 3.81 -6.39 -2.36
CA GLY A 146 3.34 -6.29 -0.98
C GLY A 146 3.47 -4.89 -0.37
N LYS A 147 4.31 -4.02 -0.95
CA LYS A 147 4.54 -2.63 -0.50
C LYS A 147 3.58 -1.59 -1.09
N ARG A 148 2.79 -1.92 -2.11
CA ARG A 148 2.00 -0.93 -2.86
C ARG A 148 0.56 -0.81 -2.35
N GLY A 149 0.26 0.31 -1.69
CA GLY A 149 -1.09 0.68 -1.25
C GLY A 149 -2.01 1.15 -2.38
N THR A 150 -3.32 1.02 -2.12
CA THR A 150 -4.54 1.59 -2.72
C THR A 150 -4.46 2.49 -3.98
N THR A 151 -3.73 2.11 -5.02
CA THR A 151 -4.09 2.48 -6.39
C THR A 151 -4.94 1.41 -7.02
N SER A 152 -6.09 1.84 -7.57
CA SER A 152 -6.88 1.03 -8.49
C SER A 152 -5.97 0.53 -9.61
N PHE A 153 -5.67 -0.77 -9.57
CA PHE A 153 -4.92 -1.41 -10.65
C PHE A 153 -5.77 -1.36 -11.91
N ALA A 154 -5.13 -0.97 -13.01
CA ALA A 154 -5.76 -1.06 -14.30
C ALA A 154 -5.99 -2.54 -14.61
N SER A 155 -7.25 -2.90 -14.87
CA SER A 155 -7.63 -4.27 -15.24
C SER A 155 -7.90 -4.32 -16.74
N SER A 156 -7.61 -5.46 -17.38
CA SER A 156 -7.93 -5.69 -18.78
C SER A 156 -8.96 -6.80 -18.90
N SER A 157 -9.97 -6.61 -19.74
CA SER A 157 -10.91 -7.68 -20.09
C SER A 157 -10.21 -8.70 -20.98
N ARG A 158 -9.88 -9.87 -20.40
CA ARG A 158 -9.15 -10.96 -21.10
C ARG A 158 -10.01 -12.16 -21.50
N ARG A 159 -11.25 -12.30 -21.02
CA ARG A 159 -12.11 -13.47 -21.34
C ARG A 159 -13.51 -13.03 -21.80
N GLY A 160 -13.94 -13.55 -22.96
CA GLY A 160 -15.33 -13.50 -23.43
C GLY A 160 -15.84 -12.14 -23.91
N HIS A 161 -17.11 -12.09 -24.32
CA HIS A 161 -17.87 -10.87 -24.52
C HIS A 161 -18.31 -10.37 -23.13
N LEU A 162 -17.87 -9.19 -22.71
CA LEU A 162 -18.24 -8.61 -21.42
C LEU A 162 -19.23 -7.46 -21.65
N THR A 163 -20.37 -7.50 -20.95
CA THR A 163 -21.34 -6.42 -20.94
C THR A 163 -21.47 -5.90 -19.51
N VAL A 164 -21.29 -4.58 -19.32
CA VAL A 164 -21.41 -3.90 -18.02
C VAL A 164 -22.50 -2.84 -18.15
N CYS A 165 -23.57 -2.95 -17.35
CA CYS A 165 -24.71 -2.02 -17.39
C CYS A 165 -25.31 -1.82 -18.79
N GLY A 166 -25.39 -2.89 -19.59
CA GLY A 166 -25.89 -2.85 -20.97
C GLY A 166 -24.85 -2.39 -22.02
N TYR A 167 -23.69 -1.89 -21.60
CA TYR A 167 -22.61 -1.50 -22.51
C TYR A 167 -21.66 -2.66 -22.78
N ARG A 168 -21.39 -2.93 -24.06
CA ARG A 168 -20.38 -3.89 -24.47
C ARG A 168 -18.99 -3.32 -24.20
N VAL A 169 -18.17 -4.05 -23.44
CA VAL A 169 -16.77 -3.73 -23.19
C VAL A 169 -15.91 -4.54 -24.17
N PRO A 170 -15.19 -3.89 -25.11
CA PRO A 170 -14.28 -4.57 -26.02
C PRO A 170 -13.19 -5.34 -25.26
N ARG A 171 -12.69 -6.42 -25.87
CA ARG A 171 -11.48 -7.10 -25.37
C ARG A 171 -10.33 -6.09 -25.37
N THR A 172 -9.37 -6.29 -24.46
CA THR A 172 -8.18 -5.43 -24.28
C THR A 172 -8.43 -3.99 -23.84
N LEU A 173 -9.67 -3.58 -23.56
CA LEU A 173 -9.91 -2.26 -22.98
C LEU A 173 -9.32 -2.18 -21.56
N LEU A 174 -8.56 -1.11 -21.31
CA LEU A 174 -8.02 -0.79 -19.99
C LEU A 174 -9.13 -0.18 -19.12
N CYS A 175 -9.56 -0.92 -18.11
CA CYS A 175 -10.52 -0.44 -17.11
C CYS A 175 -9.76 0.18 -15.94
N ILE A 176 -9.78 1.52 -15.88
CA ILE A 176 -9.25 2.28 -14.74
C ILE A 176 -10.39 2.52 -13.76
N GLN A 177 -10.36 1.83 -12.63
CA GLN A 177 -11.27 2.17 -11.54
C GLN A 177 -10.76 3.44 -10.85
N THR A 178 -11.65 4.32 -10.46
CA THR A 178 -11.29 5.50 -9.65
C THR A 178 -12.08 5.46 -8.37
N SER A 179 -11.46 4.98 -7.28
CA SER A 179 -12.13 4.77 -5.99
C SER A 179 -12.84 6.02 -5.47
N LYS A 180 -12.25 7.21 -5.68
CA LYS A 180 -12.88 8.50 -5.35
C LYS A 180 -14.22 8.68 -6.05
N ARG A 181 -14.29 8.49 -7.37
CA ARG A 181 -15.53 8.64 -8.14
C ARG A 181 -16.49 7.49 -7.92
N CYS A 182 -16.05 6.25 -7.69
CA CYS A 182 -16.96 5.15 -7.34
C CYS A 182 -17.64 5.41 -5.99
N ILE A 183 -16.90 5.86 -4.97
CA ILE A 183 -17.46 6.27 -3.67
C ILE A 183 -18.37 7.49 -3.83
N LEU A 184 -18.06 8.45 -4.71
CA LEU A 184 -18.89 9.64 -4.96
C LEU A 184 -20.16 9.35 -5.79
N ILE A 185 -20.07 8.52 -6.84
CA ILE A 185 -21.15 8.25 -7.81
C ILE A 185 -22.16 7.25 -7.25
N LEU A 186 -21.70 6.17 -6.61
CA LEU A 186 -22.58 5.15 -6.06
C LEU A 186 -23.39 5.64 -4.86
N SER A 187 -23.13 6.86 -4.39
CA SER A 187 -23.58 7.33 -3.10
C SER A 187 -24.44 8.59 -3.16
N ALA A 188 -25.20 8.74 -4.25
CA ALA A 188 -26.06 9.85 -4.67
C ALA A 188 -27.18 10.34 -3.71
N GLY A 189 -27.02 10.16 -2.39
CA GLY A 189 -27.82 10.79 -1.35
C GLY A 189 -26.98 11.74 -0.50
N ARG A 190 -27.19 13.05 -0.72
CA ARG A 190 -27.05 14.24 0.15
C ARG A 190 -25.81 14.37 1.08
N ALA A 191 -25.13 15.52 0.96
CA ALA A 191 -24.14 16.10 1.89
C ALA A 191 -22.98 15.18 2.33
N ARG A 192 -21.89 15.12 1.55
CA ARG A 192 -20.75 14.23 1.87
C ARG A 192 -19.34 14.79 1.68
N SER A 193 -19.22 16.11 1.55
CA SER A 193 -17.94 16.81 1.65
C SER A 193 -17.41 16.91 3.08
N PHE A 194 -18.18 16.44 4.08
CA PHE A 194 -17.86 16.52 5.50
C PHE A 194 -17.71 15.12 6.12
N PHE A 195 -16.79 14.99 7.07
CA PHE A 195 -16.58 13.77 7.83
C PHE A 195 -17.78 13.48 8.75
N ASN A 196 -18.41 12.32 8.61
CA ASN A 196 -19.54 11.90 9.46
C ASN A 196 -19.45 10.38 9.74
N PRO A 197 -19.09 9.95 10.95
CA PRO A 197 -18.95 8.53 11.29
C PRO A 197 -20.30 7.78 11.34
N TYR A 198 -21.41 8.47 11.66
CA TYR A 198 -22.75 7.87 11.75
C TYR A 198 -23.28 7.35 10.41
N ARG A 199 -22.62 7.65 9.30
CA ARG A 199 -22.96 7.05 7.99
C ARG A 199 -22.78 5.53 7.95
N HIS A 200 -22.04 4.98 8.91
CA HIS A 200 -21.76 3.56 9.04
C HIS A 200 -22.51 2.90 10.20
N ILE A 201 -23.47 3.59 10.82
CA ILE A 201 -24.25 3.09 11.96
C ILE A 201 -25.73 3.16 11.57
N ASP A 202 -26.47 2.07 11.77
CA ASP A 202 -27.92 2.06 11.53
C ASP A 202 -28.70 2.74 12.66
N LYS A 203 -30.03 2.77 12.57
CA LYS A 203 -30.88 3.45 13.56
C LYS A 203 -30.85 2.75 14.92
N GLU A 204 -30.54 1.46 14.90
CA GLU A 204 -30.47 0.56 16.03
C GLU A 204 -29.08 0.57 16.70
N GLY A 205 -28.10 1.29 16.13
CA GLY A 205 -26.75 1.42 16.66
C GLY A 205 -25.76 0.36 16.17
N ASN A 206 -26.17 -0.51 15.23
CA ASN A 206 -25.30 -1.54 14.69
C ASN A 206 -24.45 -1.01 13.53
N LEU A 207 -23.26 -1.62 13.36
CA LEU A 207 -22.36 -1.28 12.27
C LEU A 207 -22.92 -1.78 10.93
N ILE A 208 -23.02 -0.87 9.97
CA ILE A 208 -23.41 -1.18 8.59
C ILE A 208 -22.20 -1.73 7.84
N THR A 209 -22.12 -3.04 7.69
CA THR A 209 -20.95 -3.73 7.09
C THR A 209 -21.00 -3.86 5.56
N ASN A 210 -22.14 -3.60 4.90
CA ASN A 210 -22.30 -3.89 3.47
C ASN A 210 -23.17 -2.87 2.72
N GLN A 211 -22.64 -1.66 2.48
CA GLN A 211 -23.38 -0.61 1.76
C GLN A 211 -23.38 -0.77 0.23
N GLY A 212 -22.78 -1.82 -0.33
CA GLY A 212 -22.62 -2.00 -1.79
C GLY A 212 -21.84 -0.89 -2.51
N ASN A 213 -21.40 0.14 -1.78
CA ASN A 213 -20.92 1.42 -2.31
C ASN A 213 -19.66 1.91 -1.58
N PHE A 214 -19.05 1.06 -0.73
CA PHE A 214 -17.85 1.37 0.03
C PHE A 214 -16.80 0.26 -0.15
N TYR A 215 -15.83 0.49 -1.04
CA TYR A 215 -14.79 -0.47 -1.41
C TYR A 215 -13.39 0.16 -1.29
N PRO A 216 -12.93 0.52 -0.08
CA PRO A 216 -11.61 1.14 0.11
C PRO A 216 -10.45 0.19 -0.28
N PHE A 217 -10.69 -1.12 -0.24
CA PHE A 217 -9.73 -2.17 -0.59
C PHE A 217 -10.00 -2.79 -1.98
N GLY A 218 -10.90 -2.21 -2.78
CA GLY A 218 -11.35 -2.81 -4.04
C GLY A 218 -12.34 -3.95 -3.84
N ALA A 219 -12.54 -4.77 -4.87
CA ALA A 219 -13.46 -5.91 -4.87
C ALA A 219 -13.06 -6.97 -5.90
N GLY A 220 -13.63 -8.17 -5.77
CA GLY A 220 -13.42 -9.28 -6.70
C GLY A 220 -12.03 -9.93 -6.58
N ARG A 221 -11.54 -10.57 -7.65
CA ARG A 221 -10.28 -11.34 -7.65
C ARG A 221 -9.01 -10.51 -7.38
N ARG A 222 -9.12 -9.18 -7.41
CA ARG A 222 -8.02 -8.23 -7.16
C ARG A 222 -8.31 -7.34 -5.96
N VAL A 223 -9.17 -7.80 -5.05
CA VAL A 223 -9.31 -7.20 -3.72
C VAL A 223 -7.94 -7.16 -3.04
N CYS A 224 -7.70 -6.13 -2.23
CA CYS A 224 -6.41 -5.92 -1.57
C CYS A 224 -6.03 -7.17 -0.75
N PRO A 225 -4.91 -7.84 -1.05
CA PRO A 225 -4.46 -8.98 -0.26
C PRO A 225 -4.10 -8.57 1.19
N GLY A 226 -3.73 -7.30 1.41
CA GLY A 226 -3.44 -6.74 2.72
C GLY A 226 -4.66 -6.18 3.47
N GLU A 227 -5.90 -6.39 3.02
CA GLU A 227 -7.10 -5.82 3.66
C GLU A 227 -7.22 -6.19 5.13
N THR A 228 -7.04 -7.48 5.46
CA THR A 228 -7.16 -7.98 6.83
C THR A 228 -6.12 -7.35 7.73
N LEU A 229 -4.86 -7.34 7.29
CA LEU A 229 -3.75 -6.73 8.03
C LEU A 229 -3.98 -5.22 8.23
N ALA A 230 -4.33 -4.49 7.17
CA ALA A 230 -4.58 -3.06 7.25
C ALA A 230 -5.72 -2.72 8.23
N LYS A 231 -6.81 -3.51 8.23
CA LYS A 231 -7.92 -3.32 9.20
C LYS A 231 -7.46 -3.55 10.63
N MET A 232 -6.66 -4.59 10.88
CA MET A 232 -6.11 -4.88 12.20
C MET A 232 -5.19 -3.75 12.67
N GLU A 233 -4.24 -3.31 11.84
CA GLU A 233 -3.33 -2.21 12.15
C GLU A 233 -4.09 -0.91 12.41
N MET A 234 -5.01 -0.53 11.52
CA MET A 234 -5.84 0.67 11.70
C MET A 234 -6.61 0.63 13.02
N TYR A 235 -7.24 -0.50 13.35
CA TYR A 235 -7.99 -0.65 14.59
C TYR A 235 -7.07 -0.56 15.81
N MET A 236 -5.97 -1.30 15.82
CA MET A 236 -5.05 -1.36 16.95
C MET A 236 -4.37 -0.02 17.20
N PHE A 237 -3.81 0.61 16.17
CA PHE A 237 -3.15 1.92 16.30
C PHE A 237 -4.16 2.98 16.70
N LEU A 238 -5.32 3.06 16.05
CA LEU A 238 -6.33 4.07 16.37
C LEU A 238 -6.89 3.90 17.77
N SER A 239 -7.27 2.69 18.15
CA SER A 239 -7.76 2.36 19.50
C SER A 239 -6.73 2.75 20.56
N TRP A 240 -5.48 2.30 20.40
CA TRP A 240 -4.40 2.62 21.33
C TRP A 240 -4.14 4.13 21.44
N MET A 241 -4.11 4.84 20.30
CA MET A 241 -3.93 6.28 20.25
C MET A 241 -5.04 7.01 21.02
N LEU A 242 -6.30 6.68 20.74
CA LEU A 242 -7.46 7.35 21.35
C LEU A 242 -7.70 6.95 22.80
N HIS A 243 -7.26 5.75 23.23
CA HIS A 243 -7.32 5.33 24.63
C HIS A 243 -6.26 6.01 25.50
N LYS A 244 -5.13 6.43 24.90
CA LYS A 244 -3.99 6.97 25.65
C LYS A 244 -3.81 8.47 25.49
N PHE A 245 -4.32 9.07 24.42
CA PHE A 245 -4.07 10.46 24.09
C PHE A 245 -5.31 11.19 23.58
N THR A 246 -5.40 12.46 23.95
CA THR A 246 -6.24 13.46 23.32
C THR A 246 -5.38 14.25 22.34
N PHE A 247 -5.82 14.35 21.08
CA PHE A 247 -5.11 15.11 20.05
C PHE A 247 -5.68 16.51 19.91
N LEU A 248 -4.81 17.51 19.98
CA LEU A 248 -5.16 18.93 19.90
C LEU A 248 -4.36 19.62 18.79
N PRO A 249 -4.83 20.76 18.28
CA PRO A 249 -4.01 21.63 17.44
C PRO A 249 -2.78 22.13 18.20
N GLU A 250 -1.85 22.71 17.44
CA GLU A 250 -0.75 23.50 18.02
C GLU A 250 -1.31 24.54 19.01
N GLU A 251 -0.52 24.90 20.02
CA GLU A 251 -0.97 25.80 21.07
C GLU A 251 -1.40 27.17 20.49
N GLY A 252 -2.61 27.62 20.85
CA GLY A 252 -3.19 28.85 20.34
C GLY A 252 -3.64 28.81 18.87
N GLN A 253 -3.55 27.67 18.18
CA GLN A 253 -3.98 27.52 16.79
C GLN A 253 -5.31 26.77 16.65
N GLU A 254 -5.99 27.00 15.53
CA GLU A 254 -7.14 26.20 15.13
C GLU A 254 -6.72 24.81 14.62
N PRO A 255 -7.63 23.83 14.57
CA PRO A 255 -7.39 22.54 13.94
C PRO A 255 -6.81 22.67 12.52
N PRO A 256 -5.77 21.87 12.18
CA PRO A 256 -5.11 22.00 10.89
C PRO A 256 -6.08 21.68 9.75
N GLN A 257 -6.09 22.53 8.72
CA GLN A 257 -6.83 22.25 7.50
C GLN A 257 -6.12 21.17 6.69
N ILE A 258 -6.78 20.03 6.52
CA ILE A 258 -6.23 18.90 5.79
C ILE A 258 -6.23 19.18 4.28
N LYS A 259 -5.06 19.57 3.76
CA LYS A 259 -4.82 19.70 2.31
C LYS A 259 -4.28 18.38 1.78
N HIS A 260 -4.97 17.76 0.84
CA HIS A 260 -4.51 16.49 0.26
C HIS A 260 -3.45 16.72 -0.82
N LEU A 261 -2.32 16.02 -0.70
CA LEU A 261 -1.32 15.93 -1.75
C LEU A 261 -1.67 14.77 -2.69
N ARG A 262 -1.46 14.99 -3.99
CA ARG A 262 -1.63 13.98 -5.02
C ARG A 262 -0.34 13.20 -5.18
N ALA A 263 -0.43 11.88 -4.99
CA ALA A 263 0.56 10.90 -5.40
C ALA A 263 -0.14 9.72 -6.08
N ILE A 264 0.57 8.60 -6.23
CA ILE A 264 -0.05 7.29 -6.48
C ILE A 264 -1.13 7.05 -5.42
N THR A 265 -0.82 7.23 -4.14
CA THR A 265 -1.79 7.31 -3.04
C THR A 265 -2.17 8.76 -2.73
N GLN A 266 -3.10 8.97 -1.81
CA GLN A 266 -3.43 10.30 -1.29
C GLN A 266 -3.08 10.38 0.18
N TYR A 267 -2.38 11.43 0.55
CA TYR A 267 -1.96 11.69 1.91
C TYR A 267 -2.08 13.18 2.24
N PRO A 268 -2.24 13.56 3.52
CA PRO A 268 -2.30 14.96 3.91
C PRO A 268 -0.95 15.66 3.70
N ALA A 269 -0.99 16.96 3.40
CA ALA A 269 0.18 17.82 3.52
C ALA A 269 0.67 17.83 4.99
N PRO A 270 1.98 18.03 5.24
CA PRO A 270 2.53 18.11 6.59
C PRO A 270 1.71 19.04 7.48
N PHE A 271 1.38 18.56 8.68
CA PHE A 271 0.64 19.31 9.68
C PHE A 271 1.14 18.91 11.07
N LYS A 272 1.00 19.82 12.04
CA LYS A 272 1.41 19.55 13.41
C LYS A 272 0.21 19.40 14.32
N ILE A 273 0.39 18.57 15.35
CA ILE A 273 -0.57 18.35 16.44
C ILE A 273 0.18 18.21 17.75
N ARG A 274 -0.57 18.33 18.86
CA ARG A 274 -0.13 17.94 20.19
C ARG A 274 -0.88 16.69 20.62
N ALA A 275 -0.19 15.77 21.29
CA ALA A 275 -0.78 14.57 21.88
C ALA A 275 -0.67 14.64 23.40
N ILE A 276 -1.79 14.86 24.08
CA ILE A 276 -1.86 14.98 25.54
C ILE A 276 -2.30 13.65 26.12
N LYS A 277 -1.58 13.13 27.10
CA LYS A 277 -1.89 11.82 27.69
C LYS A 277 -3.20 11.89 28.49
N ILE A 278 -4.09 10.93 28.26
CA ILE A 278 -5.29 10.70 29.06
C ILE A 278 -4.85 9.90 30.29
N ASN A 279 -5.12 10.45 31.49
CA ASN A 279 -4.84 9.80 32.77
C ASN A 279 -5.74 8.57 32.97
#